data_AF-A0A2B7VPZ0-F1
#
_entry.id   AF-A0A2B7VPZ0-F1
#
_cell.length_a   1.000
_cell.length_b   1.000
_cell.length_c   1.000
_cell.angle_alpha   90.00
_cell.angle_beta   90.00
_cell.angle_gamma   90.00
#
_symmetry.space_group_name_H-M   'P 1'
#
loop_
_entity.id
_entity.type
_entity.pdbx_description
1 polymer ?
#
loop_
_entity_poly.entity_id
_entity_poly.type
_entity_poly.pdbx_seq_one_letter_code
_entity_poly.pdbx_strand_id
1 'polypeptide(L)' 'MRGNYLYLIEYNSIKFVVSAKGAVEAIDLWIQEKNRENKEDYNLTKEFRPADFSITELVSEDLVIKASE' A
#
# COMPACT_ATOMS: atom_id res chain seq x y z
N MET A 1 17.27 13.70 -5.99
CA MET A 1 16.64 12.38 -6.17
C MET A 1 15.31 12.42 -5.43
N ARG A 2 14.17 12.13 -6.07
CA ARG A 2 12.89 12.04 -5.33
C ARG A 2 12.97 10.78 -4.47
N GLY A 3 12.98 10.95 -3.15
CA GLY A 3 12.97 9.85 -2.17
C GLY A 3 11.65 9.09 -2.20
N ASN A 4 11.61 7.96 -1.50
CA ASN A 4 10.37 7.24 -1.30
C ASN A 4 9.49 7.95 -0.26
N TYR A 5 8.19 7.84 -0.43
CA TYR A 5 7.18 8.28 0.51
C TYR A 5 6.42 7.07 1.07
N LEU A 6 5.93 7.22 2.29
CA LEU A 6 4.96 6.30 2.85
C LEU A 6 3.57 6.63 2.32
N TYR A 7 2.88 5.60 1.85
CA TYR A 7 1.48 5.66 1.44
C TYR A 7 0.67 4.78 2.37
N LEU A 8 -0.42 5.33 2.92
CA LEU A 8 -1.46 4.59 3.60
C LEU A 8 -2.51 4.19 2.57
N ILE A 9 -2.67 2.89 2.37
CA ILE A 9 -3.75 2.30 1.57
C ILE A 9 -4.79 1.73 2.54
N GLU A 10 -6.04 2.15 2.39
CA GLU A 10 -7.16 1.57 3.11
C GLU A 10 -8.05 0.84 2.12
N TYR A 11 -8.38 -0.42 2.42
CA TYR A 11 -9.35 -1.18 1.64
C TYR A 11 -10.27 -1.98 2.57
N ASN A 12 -11.58 -1.68 2.51
CA ASN A 12 -12.55 -2.12 3.50
C ASN A 12 -12.12 -1.71 4.93
N SER A 13 -11.97 -2.66 5.84
CA SER A 13 -11.54 -2.44 7.21
C SER A 13 -10.04 -2.59 7.42
N ILE A 14 -9.25 -2.79 6.36
CA ILE A 14 -7.83 -3.12 6.46
C ILE A 14 -6.98 -1.94 6.01
N LYS A 15 -5.91 -1.68 6.76
CA LYS A 15 -4.94 -0.61 6.51
C LYS A 15 -3.57 -1.19 6.19
N PHE A 16 -2.91 -0.61 5.19
CA PHE A 16 -1.57 -0.99 4.75
C PHE A 16 -0.70 0.26 4.60
N VAL A 17 0.51 0.20 5.14
CA VAL A 17 1.51 1.23 4.90
C VAL A 17 2.59 0.65 4.01
N VAL A 18 2.86 1.32 2.90
CA VAL A 18 3.88 0.89 1.92
C VAL A 18 4.80 2.07 1.59
N SER A 19 6.09 1.78 1.39
CA SER A 19 7.05 2.75 0.87
C SER A 19 7.13 2.65 -0.64
N ALA A 20 6.97 3.76 -1.35
CA ALA A 20 7.00 3.81 -2.81
C ALA A 20 7.45 5.19 -3.32
N LYS A 21 7.84 5.29 -4.59
CA LYS A 21 8.18 6.57 -5.25
C LYS A 21 6.95 7.35 -5.71
N GLY A 22 5.76 6.72 -5.65
CA GLY A 22 4.50 7.31 -6.08
C GLY A 22 3.31 6.41 -5.77
N ALA A 23 2.11 7.00 -5.83
CA ALA A 23 0.85 6.31 -5.54
C ALA A 23 0.61 5.06 -6.41
N VAL A 24 1.00 5.07 -7.69
CA VAL A 24 0.82 3.91 -8.58
C VAL A 24 1.70 2.73 -8.12
N GLU A 25 2.97 2.99 -7.83
CA GLU A 25 3.88 1.96 -7.33
C GLU A 25 3.43 1.44 -5.95
N ALA A 26 2.90 2.31 -5.09
CA ALA A 26 2.32 1.89 -3.81
C ALA A 26 1.15 0.91 -4.00
N ILE A 27 0.28 1.15 -4.97
CA ILE A 27 -0.84 0.24 -5.30
C ILE A 27 -0.30 -1.09 -5.82
N ASP A 28 0.67 -1.07 -6.73
CA ASP A 28 1.27 -2.30 -7.28
C ASP A 28 1.91 -3.17 -6.19
N LEU A 29 2.64 -2.54 -5.26
CA LEU A 29 3.26 -3.23 -4.12
C LEU A 29 2.20 -3.84 -3.19
N TRP A 30 1.11 -3.10 -2.92
CA TRP A 30 0.00 -3.61 -2.12
C TRP A 30 -0.66 -4.84 -2.78
N ILE A 31 -0.93 -4.79 -4.08
CA ILE A 31 -1.50 -5.92 -4.82
C ILE A 31 -0.56 -7.12 -4.77
N GLN A 32 0.74 -6.93 -5.00
CA GLN A 32 1.73 -8.00 -4.93
C GLN A 32 1.76 -8.66 -3.55
N GLU A 33 1.71 -7.87 -2.49
CA GLU A 33 1.67 -8.38 -1.11
C GLU A 33 0.38 -9.18 -0.84
N LYS A 34 -0.76 -8.74 -1.38
CA LYS A 34 -2.01 -9.49 -1.27
C LYS A 34 -2.06 -10.76 -2.08
N ASN A 35 -1.43 -10.78 -3.25
CA ASN A 35 -1.25 -12.00 -4.02
C ASN A 35 -0.37 -13.00 -3.25
N ARG A 36 0.67 -12.50 -2.58
CA ARG A 36 1.60 -13.32 -1.77
C ARG A 36 0.92 -13.92 -0.54
N GLU A 37 0.13 -13.13 0.20
CA GLU A 37 -0.58 -13.60 1.40
C GLU A 37 -1.64 -14.66 1.07
N ASN A 38 -2.43 -14.45 0.01
CA ASN A 38 -3.59 -15.31 -0.29
C ASN A 38 -3.25 -16.52 -1.17
N LYS A 39 -2.01 -16.61 -1.71
CA LYS A 39 -1.59 -17.61 -2.72
C LYS A 39 -2.49 -17.63 -3.97
N GLU A 40 -3.26 -16.58 -4.19
CA GLU A 40 -4.22 -16.40 -5.27
C GLU A 40 -4.05 -15.00 -5.84
N ASP A 41 -4.38 -14.81 -7.12
CA ASP A 41 -4.33 -13.50 -7.74
C ASP A 41 -5.50 -12.65 -7.21
N TYR A 42 -5.22 -11.69 -6.36
CA TYR A 42 -6.16 -10.80 -5.68
C TYR A 42 -7.08 -10.08 -6.68
N ASN A 43 -6.54 -9.75 -7.85
CA ASN A 43 -7.29 -9.13 -8.95
C ASN A 43 -8.33 -10.07 -9.57
N LEU A 44 -8.15 -11.39 -9.45
CA LEU A 44 -9.07 -12.39 -10.02
C LEU A 44 -10.15 -12.83 -9.02
N THR A 45 -9.88 -12.74 -7.71
CA THR A 45 -10.75 -13.32 -6.69
C THR A 45 -11.58 -12.30 -5.92
N LYS A 46 -11.20 -11.02 -5.93
CA LYS A 46 -11.98 -9.95 -5.30
C LYS A 46 -12.53 -8.98 -6.33
N GLU A 47 -13.84 -8.78 -6.30
CA GLU A 47 -14.48 -7.66 -6.97
C GLU A 47 -13.96 -6.37 -6.30
N PHE A 48 -13.14 -5.61 -7.03
CA PHE A 48 -12.61 -4.35 -6.55
C PHE A 48 -13.75 -3.35 -6.36
N ARG A 49 -13.89 -2.82 -5.14
CA ARG A 49 -14.90 -1.81 -4.81
C ARG A 49 -14.23 -0.45 -4.60
N PRO A 50 -14.31 0.47 -5.58
CA PRO A 50 -13.66 1.77 -5.48
C PRO A 50 -14.13 2.60 -4.28
N ALA A 51 -15.38 2.43 -3.87
CA ALA A 51 -15.96 3.14 -2.71
C ALA A 51 -15.29 2.75 -1.38
N ASP A 52 -14.69 1.55 -1.32
CA ASP A 52 -14.04 1.01 -0.12
C ASP A 52 -12.52 1.22 -0.16
N PHE A 53 -11.99 1.89 -1.20
CA PHE A 53 -10.56 2.10 -1.42
C PHE A 53 -10.17 3.57 -1.23
N SER A 54 -9.11 3.80 -0.45
CA SER A 54 -8.45 5.09 -0.36
C SER A 54 -6.93 4.91 -0.37
N ILE A 55 -6.22 5.92 -0.89
CA ILE A 55 -4.77 6.02 -0.78
C ILE A 55 -4.41 7.43 -0.36
N THR A 56 -3.56 7.54 0.66
CA THR A 56 -3.09 8.82 1.20
C THR A 56 -1.57 8.81 1.29
N GLU A 57 -0.93 9.81 0.68
CA GLU A 57 0.49 10.07 0.92
C GLU A 57 0.67 10.62 2.33
N LEU A 58 1.52 10.00 3.13
CA LEU A 58 1.77 10.39 4.51
C LEU A 58 2.96 11.35 4.59
N VAL A 59 4.16 10.77 4.52
CA VAL A 59 5.42 11.46 4.76
C VAL A 59 6.53 10.77 4.01
N SER A 60 7.60 11.50 3.72
CA SER A 60 8.83 10.93 3.16
C SER A 60 9.44 9.89 4.12
N GLU A 61 9.89 8.76 3.59
CA GLU A 61 10.38 7.61 4.39
C GLU A 61 11.61 7.97 5.24
N ASP A 62 12.43 8.91 4.77
CA ASP A 62 13.60 9.43 5.48
C ASP A 62 13.27 10.20 6.76
N LEU A 63 12.02 10.62 6.94
CA LEU A 63 11.53 11.30 8.15
C LEU A 63 10.91 10.34 9.18
N VAL A 64 10.90 9.03 8.88
CA VAL A 64 10.28 8.01 9.74
C VAL A 64 11.31 7.50 10.73
N ILE A 65 11.06 7.76 12.03
CA ILE A 65 11.84 7.13 13.10
C ILE A 65 11.35 5.69 13.22
N LYS A 66 12.19 4.72 12.84
CA LYS A 66 11.92 3.30 13.08
C LYS A 66 11.84 3.08 14.59
N ALA A 67 10.68 2.66 15.08
CA ALA A 67 10.60 2.11 16.42
C ALA A 67 11.48 0.85 16.46
N SER A 68 12.46 0.82 17.36
CA SER A 68 13.27 -0.37 17.60
C SER A 68 12.40 -1.47 18.20
N GLU A 69 12.51 -2.68 17.65
CA GLU A 69 11.91 -3.91 18.20
C GLU A 69 12.48 -4.28 19.57
#